data_AF-A0A8E2RV66-F1
#
_entry.id   AF-A0A8E2RV66-F1
#
_cell.length_a   1.000
_cell.length_b   1.000
_cell.length_c   1.000
_cell.angle_alpha   90.00
_cell.angle_beta   90.00
_cell.angle_gamma   90.00
#
_symmetry.space_group_name_H-M   'P 1'
#
loop_
_entity.id
_entity.type
_entity.pdbx_description
1 polymer ?
#
loop_
_entity_poly.entity_id
_entity_poly.type
_entity_poly.pdbx_seq_one_letter_code
_entity_poly.pdbx_strand_id
1 'polypeptide(L)'
;MKGFAFVLSLSATHAFAQQLPAPADGVYNLLVGTYTDTGSDGIYVYRFDTSTGSVAPVSSAKTVNPSYLLPSRDGRVVYAVNELPGDNGPATQRGGISAFRFDAKTGALTFIDRVSSEGNDPCYLSLSPDGKYLVTANYSVAADPGGSFALFPVRDDGGVAPAVLSVHHEGKGPVRGRQDNAHVHSTVFSPDGRYLFVQDLGLDKIYGYRYTVDGSRGLISPTDTRYTPVKAGAGPRHLVFSADGRFAYVTSELNASVEVFGYHDGKLTPIETVSMIAPGFKGKVGGGAIHLSPDGRFLYVSNRGDANEIVIYAVNQADGRLKTVGRQSSLGRTPREFLIDPTGKWLIVGNQDSDTFYVFGRDVGSGQLAANPRKVAVGKPVDFKLVPVQ
;
A
#
# COMPACT_ATOMS: atom_id res chain seq x y z
N MET A 1 21.37 54.16 -18.56
CA MET A 1 20.22 53.86 -17.69
C MET A 1 20.29 52.39 -17.31
N LYS A 2 20.35 52.11 -16.00
CA LYS A 2 20.29 50.77 -15.41
C LYS A 2 18.81 50.30 -15.39
N GLY A 3 18.55 49.02 -15.62
CA GLY A 3 17.21 48.42 -15.42
C GLY A 3 17.19 46.96 -15.85
N PHE A 4 17.68 46.07 -14.98
CA PHE A 4 16.90 45.15 -14.13
C PHE A 4 16.27 43.96 -14.89
N ALA A 5 17.01 42.85 -14.92
CA ALA A 5 16.48 41.55 -15.28
C ALA A 5 15.67 40.98 -14.10
N PHE A 6 14.38 40.76 -14.31
CA PHE A 6 13.55 40.00 -13.38
C PHE A 6 13.87 38.51 -13.55
N VAL A 7 14.64 37.95 -12.62
CA VAL A 7 14.70 36.50 -12.43
C VAL A 7 13.48 36.13 -11.59
N LEU A 8 12.42 35.62 -12.23
CA LEU A 8 11.35 34.93 -11.52
C LEU A 8 11.92 33.60 -11.01
N SER A 9 12.31 33.55 -9.74
CA SER A 9 12.48 32.29 -9.04
C SER A 9 11.10 31.71 -8.76
N LEU A 10 10.64 30.77 -9.60
CA LEU A 10 9.55 29.87 -9.20
C LEU A 10 10.10 28.92 -8.13
N SER A 11 9.98 29.31 -6.87
CA SER A 11 10.04 28.38 -5.75
C SER A 11 8.81 27.47 -5.83
N ALA A 12 8.96 26.32 -6.47
CA ALA A 12 8.00 25.23 -6.36
C ALA A 12 8.03 24.74 -4.90
N THR A 13 7.14 25.29 -4.07
CA THR A 13 6.83 24.73 -2.75
C THR A 13 6.27 23.34 -3.00
N HIS A 14 7.11 22.33 -2.77
CA HIS A 14 6.68 20.94 -2.77
C HIS A 14 5.69 20.82 -1.61
N ALA A 15 4.40 20.74 -1.93
CA ALA A 15 3.38 20.41 -0.95
C ALA A 15 3.58 18.93 -0.57
N PHE A 16 4.55 18.66 0.31
CA PHE A 16 4.55 17.39 1.03
C PHE A 16 3.20 17.29 1.71
N ALA A 17 2.49 16.18 1.47
CA ALA A 17 1.25 15.88 2.15
C ALA A 17 1.47 16.08 3.66
N GLN A 18 0.75 17.02 4.28
CA GLN A 18 0.83 17.23 5.72
C GLN A 18 0.40 15.94 6.41
N GLN A 19 1.38 15.21 6.96
CA GLN A 19 1.12 14.14 7.92
C GLN A 19 0.51 14.77 9.17
N LEU A 20 -0.45 14.08 9.78
CA LEU A 20 -0.97 14.48 11.09
C LEU A 20 0.19 14.61 12.08
N PRO A 21 0.15 15.63 12.96
CA PRO A 21 1.14 15.74 14.01
C PRO A 21 1.12 14.49 14.88
N ALA A 22 2.30 14.04 15.31
CA ALA A 22 2.42 12.96 16.26
C ALA A 22 1.68 13.34 17.57
N PRO A 23 0.96 12.38 18.20
CA PRO A 23 0.28 12.61 19.46
C PRO A 23 1.30 12.80 20.58
N ALA A 24 1.01 13.72 21.51
CA ALA A 24 1.96 14.11 22.56
C ALA A 24 2.33 12.96 23.51
N ASP A 25 1.40 12.02 23.72
CA ASP A 25 1.59 10.83 24.55
C ASP A 25 2.16 9.62 23.77
N GLY A 26 2.37 9.75 22.45
CA GLY A 26 2.86 8.67 21.61
C GLY A 26 1.85 7.54 21.37
N VAL A 27 0.56 7.75 21.68
CA VAL A 27 -0.51 6.76 21.51
C VAL A 27 -1.26 6.97 20.20
N TYR A 28 -1.44 5.90 19.45
CA TYR A 28 -2.16 5.88 18.17
C TYR A 28 -3.34 4.92 18.22
N ASN A 29 -4.34 5.17 17.37
CA ASN A 29 -5.24 4.12 16.92
C ASN A 29 -4.52 3.27 15.87
N LEU A 30 -4.41 1.97 16.11
CA LEU A 30 -4.01 0.97 15.13
C LEU A 30 -5.28 0.36 14.53
N LEU A 31 -5.55 0.70 13.27
CA LEU A 31 -6.62 0.11 12.48
C LEU A 31 -6.09 -1.16 11.81
N VAL A 32 -6.87 -2.23 11.86
CA VAL A 32 -6.52 -3.53 11.29
C VAL A 32 -7.61 -3.95 10.31
N GLY A 33 -7.24 -4.06 9.03
CA GLY A 33 -8.08 -4.60 7.97
C GLY A 33 -8.00 -6.12 7.93
N THR A 34 -9.09 -6.79 7.54
CA THR A 34 -9.18 -8.26 7.59
C THR A 34 -9.95 -8.84 6.40
N TYR A 35 -9.79 -10.14 6.18
CA TYR A 35 -10.81 -10.92 5.46
C TYR A 35 -11.85 -11.46 6.44
N THR A 36 -13.10 -11.58 5.98
CA THR A 36 -14.27 -11.88 6.82
C THR A 36 -14.88 -13.26 6.63
N ASP A 37 -14.29 -14.09 5.75
CA ASP A 37 -14.78 -15.43 5.42
C ASP A 37 -14.64 -16.45 6.57
N THR A 38 -13.90 -16.13 7.63
CA THR A 38 -13.75 -16.96 8.85
C THR A 38 -14.31 -16.31 10.12
N GLY A 39 -15.25 -15.36 9.98
CA GLY A 39 -15.98 -14.79 11.12
C GLY A 39 -15.36 -13.55 11.77
N SER A 40 -14.40 -12.89 11.11
CA SER A 40 -13.97 -11.53 11.46
C SER A 40 -15.13 -10.54 11.33
N ASP A 41 -15.20 -9.54 12.22
CA ASP A 41 -16.16 -8.44 12.12
C ASP A 41 -15.85 -7.55 10.89
N GLY A 42 -14.58 -7.41 10.49
CA GLY A 42 -14.18 -6.51 9.43
C GLY A 42 -12.98 -5.65 9.85
N ILE A 43 -13.23 -4.41 10.28
CA ILE A 43 -12.17 -3.49 10.74
C ILE A 43 -12.09 -3.56 12.25
N TYR A 44 -10.89 -3.79 12.79
CA TYR A 44 -10.62 -3.69 14.23
C TYR A 44 -9.80 -2.44 14.55
N VAL A 45 -10.04 -1.85 15.72
CA VAL A 45 -9.27 -0.71 16.22
C VAL A 45 -8.66 -1.08 17.56
N TYR A 46 -7.37 -0.84 17.68
CA TYR A 46 -6.60 -0.98 18.92
C TYR A 46 -5.98 0.35 19.31
N ARG A 47 -5.67 0.57 20.58
CA ARG A 47 -4.66 1.55 21.00
C ARG A 47 -3.29 0.93 20.88
N PHE A 48 -2.38 1.65 20.28
CA PHE A 48 -0.98 1.28 20.15
C PHE A 48 -0.11 2.39 20.76
N ASP A 49 0.66 2.03 21.78
CA ASP A 49 1.59 2.94 22.44
C ASP A 49 3.01 2.74 21.90
N THR A 50 3.52 3.74 21.20
CA THR A 50 4.87 3.69 20.58
C THR A 50 6.02 3.73 21.59
N SER A 51 5.76 4.07 22.85
CA SER A 51 6.80 4.04 23.90
C SER A 51 7.03 2.63 24.44
N THR A 52 5.98 1.81 24.54
CA THR A 52 6.02 0.47 25.15
C THR A 52 5.78 -0.68 24.16
N GLY A 53 5.27 -0.37 22.98
CA GLY A 53 4.78 -1.34 21.99
C GLY A 53 3.50 -2.05 22.44
N SER A 54 2.81 -1.55 23.47
CA SER A 54 1.58 -2.18 23.97
C SER A 54 0.41 -1.98 23.01
N VAL A 55 -0.48 -2.97 22.98
CA VAL A 55 -1.66 -2.99 22.11
C VAL A 55 -2.88 -3.36 22.96
N ALA A 56 -3.95 -2.56 22.89
CA ALA A 56 -5.20 -2.81 23.61
C ALA A 56 -6.41 -2.67 22.68
N PRO A 57 -7.38 -3.60 22.67
CA PRO A 57 -8.56 -3.50 21.82
C PRO A 57 -9.44 -2.30 22.21
N VAL A 58 -10.09 -1.68 21.23
CA VAL A 58 -10.96 -0.50 21.41
C VAL A 58 -12.35 -0.74 20.86
N SER A 59 -12.45 -1.03 19.57
CA SER A 59 -13.71 -1.16 18.85
C SER A 59 -13.54 -2.06 17.62
N SER A 60 -14.66 -2.38 16.97
CA SER A 60 -14.68 -2.96 15.64
C SER A 60 -15.81 -2.34 14.82
N ALA A 61 -15.69 -2.41 13.49
CA ALA A 61 -16.74 -2.05 12.55
C ALA A 61 -17.07 -3.22 11.65
N LYS A 62 -18.36 -3.54 11.56
CA LYS A 62 -18.85 -4.61 10.69
C LYS A 62 -18.80 -4.18 9.23
N THR A 63 -17.97 -4.85 8.44
CA THR A 63 -17.88 -4.64 6.99
C THR A 63 -17.20 -5.83 6.33
N VAL A 64 -17.56 -6.12 5.09
CA VAL A 64 -17.12 -7.34 4.38
C VAL A 64 -15.75 -7.12 3.73
N ASN A 65 -14.82 -8.03 3.99
CA ASN A 65 -13.47 -8.08 3.42
C ASN A 65 -12.77 -6.70 3.30
N PRO A 66 -12.62 -5.92 4.38
CA PRO A 66 -11.85 -4.67 4.39
C PRO A 66 -10.35 -4.93 4.37
N SER A 67 -9.86 -5.50 3.28
CA SER A 67 -8.50 -6.03 3.17
C SER A 67 -7.42 -4.95 3.00
N TYR A 68 -7.81 -3.72 2.68
CA TYR A 68 -6.95 -2.55 2.59
C TYR A 68 -7.69 -1.31 3.08
N LEU A 69 -7.05 -0.54 3.95
CA LEU A 69 -7.59 0.65 4.59
C LEU A 69 -6.82 1.89 4.13
N LEU A 70 -7.48 3.03 4.13
CA LEU A 70 -6.87 4.31 3.87
C LEU A 70 -7.51 5.39 4.75
N PRO A 71 -6.90 5.73 5.88
CA PRO A 71 -7.26 6.94 6.60
C PRO A 71 -7.03 8.17 5.71
N SER A 72 -7.99 9.08 5.72
CA SER A 72 -7.86 10.43 5.18
C SER A 72 -6.71 11.19 5.87
N ARG A 73 -6.18 12.22 5.19
CA ARG A 73 -5.04 13.00 5.70
C ARG A 73 -5.29 13.65 7.06
N ASP A 74 -6.52 14.03 7.34
CA ASP A 74 -6.91 14.63 8.63
C ASP A 74 -7.30 13.58 9.67
N GLY A 75 -7.31 12.30 9.31
CA GLY A 75 -7.64 11.17 10.18
C GLY A 75 -9.12 11.09 10.56
N ARG A 76 -10.02 11.84 9.91
CA ARG A 76 -11.45 11.90 10.28
C ARG A 76 -12.33 10.92 9.52
N VAL A 77 -11.80 10.34 8.45
CA VAL A 77 -12.46 9.37 7.60
C VAL A 77 -11.51 8.20 7.35
N VAL A 78 -12.03 6.98 7.34
CA VAL A 78 -11.32 5.77 6.94
C VAL A 78 -12.06 5.18 5.75
N TYR A 79 -11.35 5.05 4.63
CA TYR A 79 -11.82 4.32 3.46
C TYR A 79 -11.34 2.87 3.56
N ALA A 80 -12.16 1.93 3.12
CA ALA A 80 -11.81 0.53 3.06
C ALA A 80 -12.26 -0.05 1.73
N VAL A 81 -11.40 -0.84 1.07
CA VAL A 81 -11.88 -1.70 -0.01
C VAL A 81 -12.85 -2.74 0.56
N ASN A 82 -13.71 -3.29 -0.28
CA ASN A 82 -14.45 -4.51 0.01
C ASN A 82 -14.01 -5.53 -1.04
N GLU A 83 -12.96 -6.29 -0.74
CA GLU A 83 -12.29 -7.21 -1.67
C GLU A 83 -13.17 -8.42 -1.90
N LEU A 84 -14.09 -8.26 -2.84
CA LEU A 84 -15.04 -9.26 -3.28
C LEU A 84 -14.92 -9.42 -4.80
N PRO A 85 -15.17 -10.63 -5.32
CA PRO A 85 -15.26 -10.81 -6.76
C PRO A 85 -16.37 -9.93 -7.31
N GLY A 86 -16.24 -9.50 -8.55
CA GLY A 86 -17.36 -8.87 -9.26
C GLY A 86 -17.82 -9.73 -10.43
N ASP A 87 -19.09 -9.52 -10.74
CA ASP A 87 -19.98 -10.23 -11.65
C ASP A 87 -20.07 -11.76 -11.46
N ASN A 88 -21.33 -12.24 -11.41
CA ASN A 88 -21.85 -13.56 -11.01
C ASN A 88 -22.48 -13.66 -9.60
N GLY A 89 -22.39 -12.62 -8.76
CA GLY A 89 -23.06 -12.54 -7.45
C GLY A 89 -24.10 -11.41 -7.33
N PRO A 90 -24.96 -11.40 -6.29
CA PRO A 90 -25.85 -10.28 -5.98
C PRO A 90 -25.08 -8.95 -5.83
N ALA A 91 -25.73 -7.80 -6.08
CA ALA A 91 -25.10 -6.47 -5.93
C ALA A 91 -24.45 -6.25 -4.54
N THR A 92 -24.96 -6.92 -3.51
CA THR A 92 -24.44 -6.93 -2.14
C THR A 92 -23.09 -7.64 -1.99
N GLN A 93 -22.65 -8.39 -3.00
CA GLN A 93 -21.39 -9.15 -3.04
C GLN A 93 -20.38 -8.60 -4.05
N ARG A 94 -20.60 -7.40 -4.61
CA ARG A 94 -19.66 -6.80 -5.58
C ARG A 94 -18.49 -6.12 -4.87
N GLY A 95 -17.34 -6.08 -5.55
CA GLY A 95 -16.22 -5.23 -5.18
C GLY A 95 -16.67 -3.78 -4.92
N GLY A 96 -16.15 -3.16 -3.87
CA GLY A 96 -16.58 -1.81 -3.49
C GLY A 96 -15.57 -1.05 -2.65
N ILE A 97 -15.94 0.18 -2.31
CA ILE A 97 -15.23 1.06 -1.40
C ILE A 97 -16.24 1.54 -0.36
N SER A 98 -15.99 1.23 0.91
CA SER A 98 -16.77 1.75 2.04
C SER A 98 -16.06 2.95 2.66
N ALA A 99 -16.81 3.98 3.05
CA ALA A 99 -16.30 5.12 3.83
C ALA A 99 -16.89 5.11 5.24
N PHE A 100 -16.04 5.43 6.23
CA PHE A 100 -16.42 5.52 7.63
C PHE A 100 -15.92 6.83 8.22
N ARG A 101 -16.76 7.56 8.93
CA ARG A 101 -16.31 8.62 9.83
C ARG A 101 -15.56 7.96 10.98
N PHE A 102 -14.39 8.48 11.31
CA PHE A 102 -13.53 7.98 12.36
C PHE A 102 -13.39 9.02 13.47
N ASP A 103 -13.78 8.62 14.69
CA ASP A 103 -13.51 9.38 15.89
C ASP A 103 -12.18 8.89 16.48
N ALA A 104 -11.10 9.65 16.27
CA ALA A 104 -9.77 9.28 16.75
C ALA A 104 -9.68 9.22 18.29
N LYS A 105 -10.54 9.94 19.01
CA LYS A 105 -10.55 9.93 20.47
C LYS A 105 -11.18 8.67 21.01
N THR A 106 -12.33 8.23 20.48
CA THR A 106 -13.02 7.02 20.96
C THR A 106 -12.60 5.75 20.22
N GLY A 107 -12.03 5.90 19.02
CA GLY A 107 -11.74 4.80 18.10
C GLY A 107 -12.99 4.29 17.37
N ALA A 108 -14.12 5.00 17.42
CA ALA A 108 -15.36 4.56 16.78
C ALA A 108 -15.34 4.83 15.26
N LEU A 109 -15.83 3.87 14.50
CA LEU A 109 -16.04 3.95 13.05
C LEU A 109 -17.55 3.99 12.79
N THR A 110 -18.04 5.06 12.16
CA THR A 110 -19.44 5.21 11.77
C THR A 110 -19.55 5.16 10.26
N PHE A 111 -20.31 4.20 9.72
CA PHE A 111 -20.50 4.04 8.28
C PHE A 111 -21.11 5.31 7.66
N ILE A 112 -20.56 5.75 6.53
CA ILE A 112 -21.06 6.87 5.71
C ILE A 112 -21.81 6.27 4.52
N ASP A 113 -21.08 5.60 3.64
CA ASP A 113 -21.61 4.97 2.44
C ASP A 113 -20.68 3.89 1.89
N ARG A 114 -21.15 3.24 0.82
CA ARG A 114 -20.38 2.31 0.00
C ARG A 114 -20.72 2.52 -1.46
N VAL A 115 -19.70 2.54 -2.31
CA VAL A 115 -19.83 2.59 -3.77
C VAL A 115 -19.21 1.34 -4.41
N SER A 116 -19.60 1.05 -5.66
CA SER A 116 -18.91 0.08 -6.53
C SER A 116 -17.45 0.50 -6.74
N SER A 117 -16.52 -0.45 -6.82
CA SER A 117 -15.12 -0.19 -7.19
C SER A 117 -14.91 -0.14 -8.71
N GLU A 118 -15.97 -0.29 -9.51
CA GLU A 118 -15.91 -0.37 -10.98
C GLU A 118 -14.92 -1.43 -11.49
N GLY A 119 -14.83 -2.53 -10.74
CA GLY A 119 -13.98 -3.68 -11.02
C GLY A 119 -13.99 -4.67 -9.87
N ASN A 120 -13.33 -5.81 -10.09
CA ASN A 120 -13.40 -6.97 -9.21
C ASN A 120 -12.21 -7.02 -8.25
N ASP A 121 -12.41 -7.58 -7.07
CA ASP A 121 -11.35 -7.80 -6.07
C ASP A 121 -10.50 -6.54 -5.81
N PRO A 122 -11.13 -5.39 -5.43
CA PRO A 122 -10.37 -4.19 -5.08
C PRO A 122 -9.45 -4.48 -3.90
N CYS A 123 -8.16 -4.25 -4.07
CA CYS A 123 -7.13 -4.71 -3.13
C CYS A 123 -6.19 -3.61 -2.64
N TYR A 124 -6.35 -2.38 -3.14
CA TYR A 124 -5.53 -1.23 -2.74
C TYR A 124 -6.30 0.08 -2.94
N LEU A 125 -6.03 1.07 -2.09
CA LEU A 125 -6.51 2.45 -2.24
C LEU A 125 -5.36 3.44 -2.11
N SER A 126 -5.40 4.49 -2.92
CA SER A 126 -4.59 5.70 -2.71
C SER A 126 -5.46 6.95 -2.80
N LEU A 127 -5.00 8.04 -2.18
CA LEU A 127 -5.64 9.35 -2.24
C LEU A 127 -4.79 10.28 -3.10
N SER A 128 -5.43 11.00 -4.02
CA SER A 128 -4.76 11.97 -4.87
C SER A 128 -4.04 13.05 -4.05
N PRO A 129 -2.93 13.61 -4.54
CA PRO A 129 -2.14 14.63 -3.83
C PRO A 129 -2.96 15.82 -3.34
N ASP A 130 -3.99 16.22 -4.10
CA ASP A 130 -4.92 17.31 -3.76
C ASP A 130 -6.08 16.88 -2.84
N GLY A 131 -6.23 15.57 -2.58
CA GLY A 131 -7.26 15.02 -1.70
C GLY A 131 -8.63 14.85 -2.34
N LYS A 132 -8.77 15.16 -3.63
CA LYS A 132 -10.07 15.18 -4.31
C LYS A 132 -10.51 13.83 -4.86
N TYR A 133 -9.59 12.88 -5.04
CA TYR A 133 -9.91 11.59 -5.64
C TYR A 133 -9.30 10.43 -4.85
N LEU A 134 -10.11 9.40 -4.61
CA LEU A 134 -9.63 8.07 -4.29
C LEU A 134 -9.34 7.31 -5.58
N VAL A 135 -8.28 6.49 -5.55
CA VAL A 135 -7.91 5.62 -6.66
C VAL A 135 -7.87 4.17 -6.16
N THR A 136 -8.68 3.30 -6.75
CA THR A 136 -8.68 1.86 -6.44
C THR A 136 -7.72 1.09 -7.33
N ALA A 137 -7.14 0.00 -6.83
CA ALA A 137 -6.57 -1.07 -7.63
C ALA A 137 -7.51 -2.27 -7.59
N ASN A 138 -8.06 -2.66 -8.74
CA ASN A 138 -8.91 -3.83 -8.90
C ASN A 138 -8.07 -4.98 -9.43
N TYR A 139 -7.86 -6.01 -8.61
CA TYR A 139 -7.01 -7.14 -8.96
C TYR A 139 -7.67 -8.04 -10.03
N SER A 140 -8.98 -8.31 -9.86
CA SER A 140 -9.78 -9.24 -10.66
C SER A 140 -9.15 -10.61 -10.89
N VAL A 141 -9.54 -11.62 -10.11
CA VAL A 141 -9.17 -13.02 -10.41
C VAL A 141 -9.77 -13.48 -11.75
N ALA A 142 -10.95 -12.96 -12.11
CA ALA A 142 -11.60 -13.23 -13.39
C ALA A 142 -10.88 -12.52 -14.55
N ALA A 143 -10.80 -13.21 -15.69
CA ALA A 143 -10.14 -12.69 -16.89
C ALA A 143 -10.92 -11.57 -17.60
N ASP A 144 -12.24 -11.52 -17.41
CA ASP A 144 -13.13 -10.51 -17.96
C ASP A 144 -13.94 -9.89 -16.80
N PRO A 145 -13.85 -8.58 -16.54
CA PRO A 145 -13.15 -7.57 -17.34
C PRO A 145 -11.64 -7.46 -17.08
N GLY A 146 -11.07 -8.35 -16.27
CA GLY A 146 -9.66 -8.29 -15.88
C GLY A 146 -9.35 -7.14 -14.92
N GLY A 147 -8.07 -7.00 -14.56
CA GLY A 147 -7.59 -5.98 -13.64
C GLY A 147 -7.73 -4.56 -14.19
N SER A 148 -8.05 -3.62 -13.30
CA SER A 148 -8.29 -2.21 -13.64
C SER A 148 -7.93 -1.28 -12.48
N PHE A 149 -7.94 0.02 -12.73
CA PHE A 149 -8.01 1.02 -11.66
C PHE A 149 -9.09 2.04 -11.98
N ALA A 150 -9.67 2.66 -10.95
CA ALA A 150 -10.73 3.64 -11.10
C ALA A 150 -10.55 4.82 -10.14
N LEU A 151 -11.04 6.01 -10.54
CA LEU A 151 -10.93 7.26 -9.80
C LEU A 151 -12.31 7.72 -9.33
N PHE A 152 -12.41 8.02 -8.04
CA PHE A 152 -13.67 8.37 -7.37
C PHE A 152 -13.52 9.73 -6.69
N PRO A 153 -14.39 10.71 -7.00
CA PRO A 153 -14.40 11.97 -6.26
C PRO A 153 -14.70 11.73 -4.78
N VAL A 154 -13.92 12.37 -3.92
CA VAL A 154 -14.18 12.46 -2.48
C VAL A 154 -15.15 13.61 -2.25
N ARG A 155 -16.23 13.35 -1.52
CA ARG A 155 -17.23 14.35 -1.16
C ARG A 155 -16.80 15.13 0.08
N ASP A 156 -17.36 16.33 0.25
CA ASP A 156 -17.08 17.19 1.41
C ASP A 156 -17.46 16.55 2.76
N ASP A 157 -18.42 15.62 2.78
CA ASP A 157 -18.83 14.89 3.98
C ASP A 157 -17.89 13.72 4.35
N GLY A 158 -16.90 13.44 3.49
CA GLY A 158 -16.00 12.30 3.57
C GLY A 158 -16.50 11.04 2.88
N GLY A 159 -17.67 11.07 2.24
CA GLY A 159 -18.16 9.95 1.44
C GLY A 159 -17.52 9.87 0.05
N VAL A 160 -17.87 8.84 -0.70
CA VAL A 160 -17.32 8.59 -2.04
C VAL A 160 -18.42 8.72 -3.09
N ALA A 161 -18.15 9.47 -4.17
CA ALA A 161 -19.06 9.57 -5.31
C ALA A 161 -18.78 8.44 -6.33
N PRO A 162 -19.71 8.14 -7.27
CA PRO A 162 -19.43 7.20 -8.36
C PRO A 162 -18.15 7.55 -9.15
N ALA A 163 -17.50 6.54 -9.71
CA ALA A 163 -16.27 6.75 -10.47
C ALA A 163 -16.47 7.73 -11.62
N VAL A 164 -15.48 8.59 -11.85
CA VAL A 164 -15.42 9.47 -13.03
C VAL A 164 -14.56 8.90 -14.15
N LEU A 165 -13.77 7.87 -13.84
CA LEU A 165 -12.90 7.19 -14.78
C LEU A 165 -12.61 5.76 -14.28
N SER A 166 -12.67 4.78 -15.17
CA SER A 166 -12.13 3.43 -14.99
C SER A 166 -11.19 3.12 -16.15
N VAL A 167 -10.04 2.52 -15.86
CA VAL A 167 -8.98 2.21 -16.82
C VAL A 167 -8.64 0.74 -16.71
N HIS A 168 -8.87 0.01 -17.79
CA HIS A 168 -8.49 -1.40 -17.92
C HIS A 168 -7.13 -1.51 -18.61
N HIS A 169 -6.35 -2.49 -18.19
CA HIS A 169 -5.16 -2.90 -18.93
C HIS A 169 -5.44 -4.19 -19.68
N GLU A 170 -4.76 -4.35 -20.82
CA GLU A 170 -4.88 -5.54 -21.65
C GLU A 170 -3.53 -6.21 -21.85
N GLY A 171 -3.55 -7.53 -21.95
CA GLY A 171 -2.39 -8.38 -22.21
C GLY A 171 -2.33 -9.58 -21.27
N LYS A 172 -1.17 -10.23 -21.26
CA LYS A 172 -0.85 -11.37 -20.42
C LYS A 172 0.65 -11.49 -20.19
N GLY A 173 1.03 -12.19 -19.13
CA GLY A 173 2.41 -12.60 -18.83
C GLY A 173 2.61 -14.12 -19.01
N PRO A 174 3.81 -14.64 -18.71
CA PRO A 174 4.16 -16.04 -18.95
C PRO A 174 3.63 -17.03 -17.89
N VAL A 175 3.25 -16.57 -16.68
CA VAL A 175 2.84 -17.48 -15.59
C VAL A 175 1.35 -17.83 -15.68
N ARG A 176 1.05 -18.98 -16.28
CA ARG A 176 -0.30 -19.52 -16.44
C ARG A 176 -1.07 -19.55 -15.11
N GLY A 177 -2.33 -19.13 -15.14
CA GLY A 177 -3.23 -19.04 -13.99
C GLY A 177 -3.00 -17.85 -13.07
N ARG A 178 -1.91 -17.09 -13.27
CA ARG A 178 -1.58 -15.89 -12.48
C ARG A 178 -1.36 -14.64 -13.33
N GLN A 179 -1.17 -14.82 -14.64
CA GLN A 179 -0.87 -13.76 -15.60
C GLN A 179 -1.61 -13.98 -16.92
N ASP A 180 -2.76 -14.66 -16.90
CA ASP A 180 -3.56 -14.91 -18.11
C ASP A 180 -4.30 -13.63 -18.57
N ASN A 181 -4.37 -12.62 -17.70
CA ASN A 181 -4.96 -11.29 -17.91
C ASN A 181 -4.28 -10.25 -17.01
N ALA A 182 -4.71 -8.99 -17.10
CA ALA A 182 -4.27 -7.92 -16.20
C ALA A 182 -4.70 -8.16 -14.75
N HIS A 183 -3.85 -7.76 -13.80
CA HIS A 183 -4.12 -7.77 -12.36
C HIS A 183 -3.49 -6.54 -11.69
N VAL A 184 -4.21 -5.42 -11.66
CA VAL A 184 -3.73 -4.19 -11.02
C VAL A 184 -3.72 -4.39 -9.51
N HIS A 185 -2.54 -4.35 -8.90
CA HIS A 185 -2.38 -4.69 -7.49
C HIS A 185 -2.10 -3.46 -6.60
N SER A 186 -1.60 -2.36 -7.15
CA SER A 186 -1.53 -1.10 -6.41
C SER A 186 -1.46 0.13 -7.32
N THR A 187 -1.86 1.26 -6.75
CA THR A 187 -1.88 2.59 -7.36
C THR A 187 -1.15 3.55 -6.42
N VAL A 188 -0.03 4.14 -6.87
CA VAL A 188 0.86 4.93 -6.01
C VAL A 188 1.19 6.24 -6.71
N PHE A 189 0.83 7.36 -6.09
CA PHE A 189 1.23 8.67 -6.58
C PHE A 189 2.72 8.92 -6.36
N SER A 190 3.34 9.60 -7.32
CA SER A 190 4.72 10.04 -7.19
C SER A 190 4.89 11.07 -6.06
N PRO A 191 6.10 11.21 -5.48
CA PRO A 191 6.35 12.15 -4.39
C PRO A 191 6.09 13.62 -4.76
N ASP A 192 6.23 13.96 -6.05
CA ASP A 192 5.93 15.29 -6.58
C ASP A 192 4.44 15.50 -6.89
N GLY A 193 3.61 14.47 -6.70
CA GLY A 193 2.17 14.49 -6.91
C GLY A 193 1.71 14.65 -8.37
N ARG A 194 2.62 14.54 -9.35
CA ARG A 194 2.31 14.78 -10.77
C ARG A 194 2.04 13.50 -11.55
N TYR A 195 2.36 12.34 -10.99
CA TYR A 195 2.24 11.06 -11.67
C TYR A 195 1.57 10.00 -10.79
N LEU A 196 0.89 9.07 -11.44
CA LEU A 196 0.33 7.87 -10.83
C LEU A 196 1.05 6.64 -11.43
N PHE A 197 1.64 5.83 -10.57
CA PHE A 197 2.23 4.55 -10.94
C PHE A 197 1.27 3.42 -10.60
N VAL A 198 1.04 2.52 -11.55
CA VAL A 198 0.08 1.42 -11.43
C VAL A 198 0.81 0.10 -11.67
N GLN A 199 0.90 -0.73 -10.64
CA GLN A 199 1.60 -2.01 -10.70
C GLN A 199 0.62 -3.08 -11.18
N ASP A 200 0.89 -3.66 -12.34
CA ASP A 200 0.07 -4.73 -12.91
C ASP A 200 0.83 -6.06 -12.85
N LEU A 201 0.43 -6.90 -11.90
CA LEU A 201 0.99 -8.22 -11.67
C LEU A 201 0.83 -9.11 -12.89
N GLY A 202 -0.33 -9.03 -13.54
CA GLY A 202 -0.69 -9.87 -14.68
C GLY A 202 0.15 -9.61 -15.91
N LEU A 203 0.71 -8.40 -16.04
CA LEU A 203 1.36 -7.94 -17.27
C LEU A 203 2.87 -7.73 -17.16
N ASP A 204 3.47 -7.93 -15.98
CA ASP A 204 4.88 -7.60 -15.71
C ASP A 204 5.23 -6.14 -16.03
N LYS A 205 4.31 -5.21 -15.72
CA LYS A 205 4.43 -3.79 -16.06
C LYS A 205 4.11 -2.89 -14.88
N ILE A 206 4.85 -1.80 -14.80
CA ILE A 206 4.56 -0.65 -13.95
C ILE A 206 4.10 0.48 -14.88
N TYR A 207 2.80 0.69 -15.02
CA TYR A 207 2.27 1.77 -15.84
C TYR A 207 2.50 3.13 -15.15
N GLY A 208 2.79 4.15 -15.94
CA GLY A 208 2.99 5.52 -15.48
C GLY A 208 2.02 6.45 -16.19
N TYR A 209 1.24 7.19 -15.41
CA TYR A 209 0.31 8.19 -15.90
C TYR A 209 0.62 9.57 -15.31
N ARG A 210 0.41 10.63 -16.10
CA ARG A 210 0.35 12.01 -15.61
C ARG A 210 -1.01 12.23 -14.93
N TYR A 211 -0.99 12.83 -13.75
CA TYR A 211 -2.17 13.27 -13.01
C TYR A 211 -2.35 14.78 -13.18
N THR A 212 -3.49 15.18 -13.74
CA THR A 212 -3.76 16.58 -14.07
C THR A 212 -5.05 17.04 -13.38
N VAL A 213 -4.90 17.71 -12.24
CA VAL A 213 -6.00 18.10 -11.34
C VAL A 213 -7.10 18.92 -12.03
N ASP A 214 -6.70 19.87 -12.88
CA ASP A 214 -7.66 20.76 -13.56
C ASP A 214 -8.33 20.10 -14.79
N GLY A 215 -7.98 18.85 -15.08
CA GLY A 215 -8.52 18.10 -16.21
C GLY A 215 -8.12 18.63 -17.58
N SER A 216 -7.24 19.64 -17.67
CA SER A 216 -6.84 20.29 -18.94
C SER A 216 -6.27 19.33 -19.98
N ARG A 217 -5.79 18.15 -19.55
CA ARG A 217 -5.26 17.07 -20.40
C ARG A 217 -5.92 15.72 -20.11
N GLY A 218 -7.12 15.73 -19.54
CA GLY A 218 -7.73 14.58 -18.88
C GLY A 218 -7.14 14.35 -17.49
N LEU A 219 -7.96 13.84 -16.56
CA LEU A 219 -7.57 13.65 -15.16
C LEU A 219 -6.33 12.74 -15.01
N ILE A 220 -6.27 11.72 -15.85
CA ILE A 220 -5.15 10.76 -15.97
C ILE A 220 -4.83 10.60 -17.45
N SER A 221 -3.56 10.71 -17.83
CA SER A 221 -3.09 10.46 -19.20
C SER A 221 -1.78 9.68 -19.22
N PRO A 222 -1.49 8.85 -20.22
CA PRO A 222 -0.24 8.08 -20.25
C PRO A 222 1.00 8.99 -20.25
N THR A 223 2.05 8.57 -19.55
CA THR A 223 3.41 9.14 -19.75
C THR A 223 3.96 8.79 -21.12
N ASP A 224 5.02 9.47 -21.54
CA ASP A 224 5.66 9.22 -22.84
C ASP A 224 6.21 7.78 -22.96
N THR A 225 6.71 7.22 -21.85
CA THR A 225 7.15 5.82 -21.76
C THR A 225 5.99 4.84 -21.59
N ARG A 226 4.81 5.31 -21.15
CA ARG A 226 3.59 4.55 -20.80
C ARG A 226 3.75 3.57 -19.64
N TYR A 227 4.76 2.70 -19.68
CA TYR A 227 5.07 1.75 -18.63
C TYR A 227 6.56 1.44 -18.59
N THR A 228 7.01 0.98 -17.42
CA THR A 228 8.33 0.35 -17.22
C THR A 228 8.13 -1.15 -17.06
N PRO A 229 8.75 -2.00 -17.90
CA PRO A 229 8.66 -3.45 -17.75
C PRO A 229 9.50 -3.92 -16.57
N VAL A 230 9.05 -4.98 -15.90
CA VAL A 230 9.89 -5.79 -15.01
C VAL A 230 10.24 -7.12 -15.69
N LYS A 231 11.05 -7.96 -15.03
CA LYS A 231 11.39 -9.28 -15.57
C LYS A 231 10.11 -10.08 -15.84
N ALA A 232 10.06 -10.78 -16.98
CA ALA A 232 8.92 -11.63 -17.32
C ALA A 232 8.69 -12.71 -16.24
N GLY A 233 7.45 -12.84 -15.80
CA GLY A 233 7.02 -13.71 -14.70
C GLY A 233 7.34 -13.19 -13.31
N ALA A 234 7.65 -11.90 -13.14
CA ALA A 234 7.93 -11.31 -11.84
C ALA A 234 6.65 -10.92 -11.10
N GLY A 235 5.69 -10.31 -11.80
CA GLY A 235 4.42 -9.86 -11.25
C GLY A 235 4.56 -8.73 -10.23
N PRO A 236 4.77 -7.47 -10.66
CA PRO A 236 4.96 -6.33 -9.76
C PRO A 236 3.71 -6.10 -8.92
N ARG A 237 3.87 -5.91 -7.60
CA ARG A 237 2.78 -5.92 -6.63
C ARG A 237 2.57 -4.58 -5.95
N HIS A 238 3.49 -4.16 -5.07
CA HIS A 238 3.45 -2.90 -4.33
C HIS A 238 4.69 -2.06 -4.64
N LEU A 239 4.56 -0.73 -4.62
CA LEU A 239 5.63 0.24 -4.82
C LEU A 239 5.74 1.20 -3.63
N VAL A 240 6.96 1.53 -3.22
CA VAL A 240 7.25 2.66 -2.31
C VAL A 240 8.35 3.56 -2.88
N PHE A 241 8.25 4.86 -2.63
CA PHE A 241 9.30 5.83 -2.95
C PHE A 241 10.19 6.11 -1.74
N SER A 242 11.46 6.41 -1.98
CA SER A 242 12.32 7.04 -0.96
C SER A 242 11.77 8.41 -0.55
N ALA A 243 12.06 8.85 0.68
CA ALA A 243 11.54 10.11 1.20
C ALA A 243 11.99 11.34 0.40
N ASP A 244 13.20 11.30 -0.18
CA ASP A 244 13.73 12.32 -1.10
C ASP A 244 13.19 12.20 -2.54
N GLY A 245 12.36 11.18 -2.78
CA GLY A 245 11.75 10.87 -4.06
C GLY A 245 12.71 10.41 -5.15
N ARG A 246 13.99 10.18 -4.88
CA ARG A 246 14.97 9.80 -5.92
C ARG A 246 14.89 8.34 -6.35
N PHE A 247 14.34 7.47 -5.50
CA PHE A 247 14.29 6.03 -5.74
C PHE A 247 12.88 5.48 -5.56
N ALA A 248 12.58 4.41 -6.29
CA ALA A 248 11.39 3.61 -6.12
C ALA A 248 11.77 2.14 -5.93
N TYR A 249 11.08 1.47 -5.03
CA TYR A 249 11.25 0.05 -4.72
C TYR A 249 9.95 -0.68 -4.98
N VAL A 250 10.01 -1.75 -5.77
CA VAL A 250 8.84 -2.54 -6.16
C VAL A 250 9.04 -3.98 -5.75
N THR A 251 8.12 -4.53 -4.96
CA THR A 251 8.09 -5.97 -4.71
C THR A 251 7.38 -6.68 -5.86
N SER A 252 7.97 -7.77 -6.32
CA SER A 252 7.43 -8.65 -7.35
C SER A 252 6.98 -9.97 -6.70
N GLU A 253 5.70 -10.30 -6.86
CA GLU A 253 5.07 -11.39 -6.12
C GLU A 253 5.56 -12.76 -6.58
N LEU A 254 5.49 -13.01 -7.89
CA LEU A 254 5.53 -14.36 -8.45
C LEU A 254 6.91 -14.99 -8.43
N ASN A 255 7.95 -14.16 -8.48
CA ASN A 255 9.35 -14.60 -8.41
C ASN A 255 10.05 -14.23 -7.07
N ALA A 256 9.34 -13.55 -6.17
CA ALA A 256 9.89 -12.98 -4.93
C ALA A 256 11.19 -12.20 -5.15
N SER A 257 11.10 -11.09 -5.90
CA SER A 257 12.18 -10.11 -6.08
C SER A 257 11.78 -8.71 -5.61
N VAL A 258 12.80 -7.89 -5.37
CA VAL A 258 12.67 -6.43 -5.24
C VAL A 258 13.34 -5.80 -6.45
N GLU A 259 12.59 -5.02 -7.22
CA GLU A 259 13.09 -4.19 -8.31
C GLU A 259 13.37 -2.78 -7.77
N VAL A 260 14.56 -2.25 -8.03
CA VAL A 260 15.00 -0.91 -7.61
C VAL A 260 15.14 -0.03 -8.83
N PHE A 261 14.55 1.17 -8.74
CA PHE A 261 14.57 2.16 -9.80
C PHE A 261 15.05 3.51 -9.28
N GLY A 262 15.77 4.25 -10.13
CA GLY A 262 15.85 5.70 -10.01
C GLY A 262 14.57 6.33 -10.54
N TYR A 263 14.08 7.37 -9.89
CA TYR A 263 12.91 8.13 -10.31
C TYR A 263 13.28 9.56 -10.68
N HIS A 264 12.81 9.99 -11.85
CA HIS A 264 12.85 11.40 -12.25
C HIS A 264 11.70 11.71 -13.19
N ASP A 265 10.88 12.71 -12.84
CA ASP A 265 9.84 13.29 -13.69
C ASP A 265 8.95 12.26 -14.42
N GLY A 266 8.38 11.33 -13.65
CA GLY A 266 7.47 10.31 -14.19
C GLY A 266 8.17 9.11 -14.84
N LYS A 267 9.50 9.08 -14.89
CA LYS A 267 10.29 7.97 -15.44
C LYS A 267 10.96 7.15 -14.35
N LEU A 268 10.77 5.83 -14.41
CA LEU A 268 11.50 4.84 -13.60
C LEU A 268 12.63 4.24 -14.43
N THR A 269 13.87 4.38 -13.95
CA THR A 269 15.08 3.84 -14.60
C THR A 269 15.63 2.68 -13.76
N PRO A 270 15.73 1.45 -14.30
CA PRO A 270 16.20 0.29 -13.54
C PRO A 270 17.61 0.49 -12.96
N ILE A 271 17.83 0.06 -11.72
CA ILE A 271 19.13 0.09 -11.02
C ILE A 271 19.58 -1.33 -10.66
N GLU A 272 18.69 -2.12 -10.08
CA GLU A 272 18.96 -3.52 -9.72
C GLU A 272 17.69 -4.32 -9.49
N THR A 273 17.84 -5.64 -9.56
CA THR A 273 16.84 -6.62 -9.13
C THR A 273 17.47 -7.51 -8.08
N VAL A 274 16.84 -7.61 -6.91
CA VAL A 274 17.36 -8.39 -5.77
C VAL A 274 16.42 -9.53 -5.45
N SER A 275 16.94 -10.76 -5.43
CA SER A 275 16.16 -11.92 -5.01
C SER A 275 15.86 -11.86 -3.51
N MET A 276 14.61 -12.13 -3.14
CA MET A 276 14.20 -12.33 -1.76
C MET A 276 14.42 -13.76 -1.30
N ILE A 277 14.73 -14.71 -2.19
CA ILE A 277 14.83 -16.13 -1.86
C ILE A 277 16.15 -16.44 -1.16
N ALA A 278 16.10 -17.10 0.01
CA ALA A 278 17.30 -17.51 0.72
C ALA A 278 18.10 -18.57 -0.07
N PRO A 279 19.44 -18.56 -0.02
CA PRO A 279 20.26 -19.59 -0.66
C PRO A 279 19.82 -21.00 -0.25
N GLY A 280 19.56 -21.87 -1.23
CA GLY A 280 19.14 -23.25 -0.99
C GLY A 280 17.65 -23.43 -0.68
N PHE A 281 16.85 -22.37 -0.50
CA PHE A 281 15.41 -22.50 -0.27
C PHE A 281 14.69 -23.01 -1.53
N LYS A 282 13.80 -23.99 -1.35
CA LYS A 282 13.06 -24.67 -2.43
C LYS A 282 11.53 -24.64 -2.26
N GLY A 283 11.04 -24.01 -1.20
CA GLY A 283 9.61 -23.89 -0.94
C GLY A 283 8.95 -22.84 -1.83
N LYS A 284 7.62 -22.76 -1.72
CA LYS A 284 6.82 -21.71 -2.36
C LYS A 284 7.17 -20.35 -1.78
N VAL A 285 7.11 -19.33 -2.62
CA VAL A 285 7.34 -17.93 -2.25
C VAL A 285 6.23 -17.06 -2.80
N GLY A 286 6.10 -15.85 -2.26
CA GLY A 286 5.14 -14.87 -2.74
C GLY A 286 5.42 -13.51 -2.13
N GLY A 287 6.15 -12.66 -2.86
CA GLY A 287 6.46 -11.29 -2.44
C GLY A 287 5.17 -10.55 -2.05
N GLY A 288 5.16 -9.92 -0.88
CA GLY A 288 3.98 -9.32 -0.27
C GLY A 288 4.11 -7.81 -0.16
N ALA A 289 4.11 -7.32 1.06
CA ALA A 289 4.23 -5.91 1.39
C ALA A 289 5.67 -5.42 1.32
N ILE A 290 5.86 -4.12 1.14
CA ILE A 290 7.16 -3.46 1.07
C ILE A 290 7.07 -2.09 1.74
N HIS A 291 7.96 -1.82 2.69
CA HIS A 291 8.00 -0.53 3.39
C HIS A 291 9.43 -0.12 3.75
N LEU A 292 9.71 1.18 3.67
CA LEU A 292 10.92 1.77 4.19
C LEU A 292 10.76 2.10 5.69
N SER A 293 11.86 2.05 6.44
CA SER A 293 11.91 2.70 7.75
C SER A 293 11.74 4.23 7.59
N PRO A 294 11.27 4.95 8.62
CA PRO A 294 11.04 6.40 8.54
C PRO A 294 12.30 7.21 8.19
N ASP A 295 13.48 6.69 8.57
CA ASP A 295 14.78 7.28 8.25
C ASP A 295 15.33 6.87 6.88
N GLY A 296 14.60 6.04 6.12
CA GLY A 296 14.96 5.54 4.80
C GLY A 296 16.12 4.54 4.78
N ARG A 297 16.77 4.24 5.91
CA ARG A 297 18.00 3.42 5.95
C ARG A 297 17.77 1.93 5.73
N PHE A 298 16.55 1.45 5.96
CA PHE A 298 16.19 0.05 5.81
C PHE A 298 14.91 -0.12 5.00
N LEU A 299 14.88 -1.16 4.18
CA LEU A 299 13.71 -1.62 3.44
C LEU A 299 13.33 -3.00 3.93
N TYR A 300 12.05 -3.21 4.18
CA TYR A 300 11.48 -4.46 4.66
C TYR A 300 10.51 -4.98 3.60
N VAL A 301 10.52 -6.30 3.37
CA VAL A 301 9.61 -6.93 2.40
C VAL A 301 9.09 -8.24 2.97
N SER A 302 7.78 -8.45 2.95
CA SER A 302 7.21 -9.73 3.39
C SER A 302 7.29 -10.78 2.28
N ASN A 303 7.61 -12.02 2.65
CA ASN A 303 7.64 -13.16 1.74
C ASN A 303 6.70 -14.25 2.27
N ARG A 304 5.64 -14.52 1.50
CA ARG A 304 4.61 -15.51 1.81
C ARG A 304 5.01 -16.89 1.28
N GLY A 305 4.08 -17.84 1.31
CA GLY A 305 4.33 -19.22 0.89
C GLY A 305 4.93 -20.03 2.04
N ASP A 306 5.94 -20.84 1.75
CA ASP A 306 6.62 -21.65 2.77
C ASP A 306 7.67 -20.81 3.54
N ALA A 307 8.05 -19.63 3.03
CA ALA A 307 9.07 -18.76 3.62
C ALA A 307 8.57 -18.04 4.89
N ASN A 308 7.37 -17.45 4.83
CA ASN A 308 6.68 -16.77 5.94
C ASN A 308 7.58 -15.84 6.79
N GLU A 309 8.26 -14.92 6.13
CA GLU A 309 9.28 -14.06 6.73
C GLU A 309 9.16 -12.59 6.29
N ILE A 310 9.82 -11.71 7.03
CA ILE A 310 10.18 -10.35 6.61
C ILE A 310 11.67 -10.36 6.24
N VAL A 311 11.98 -10.05 4.99
CA VAL A 311 13.35 -9.86 4.50
C VAL A 311 13.75 -8.41 4.73
N ILE A 312 14.96 -8.21 5.28
CA ILE A 312 15.44 -6.90 5.72
C ILE A 312 16.66 -6.51 4.87
N TYR A 313 16.59 -5.34 4.27
CA TYR A 313 17.66 -4.76 3.46
C TYR A 313 18.16 -3.46 4.07
N ALA A 314 19.48 -3.25 4.11
CA ALA A 314 20.06 -1.93 4.26
C ALA A 314 20.03 -1.21 2.90
N VAL A 315 19.65 0.06 2.91
CA VAL A 315 19.52 0.90 1.72
C VAL A 315 20.73 1.82 1.62
N ASN A 316 21.48 1.73 0.53
CA ASN A 316 22.48 2.72 0.19
C ASN A 316 21.79 4.02 -0.24
N GLN A 317 21.83 5.04 0.61
CA GLN A 317 21.15 6.32 0.35
C GLN A 317 21.71 7.09 -0.87
N ALA A 318 22.92 6.77 -1.31
CA ALA A 318 23.54 7.47 -2.44
C ALA A 318 22.96 7.02 -3.79
N ASP A 319 22.78 5.70 -3.96
CA ASP A 319 22.43 5.06 -5.24
C ASP A 319 21.18 4.16 -5.19
N GLY A 320 20.53 4.08 -4.02
CA GLY A 320 19.30 3.34 -3.80
C GLY A 320 19.47 1.83 -3.66
N ARG A 321 20.68 1.27 -3.84
CA ARG A 321 20.91 -0.18 -3.85
C ARG A 321 20.70 -0.83 -2.49
N LEU A 322 20.38 -2.12 -2.51
CA LEU A 322 19.98 -2.92 -1.36
C LEU A 322 21.03 -3.96 -1.02
N LYS A 323 21.28 -4.12 0.28
CA LYS A 323 22.06 -5.23 0.83
C LYS A 323 21.20 -5.98 1.84
N THR A 324 20.98 -7.28 1.63
CA THR A 324 20.28 -8.11 2.62
C THR A 324 21.08 -8.14 3.93
N VAL A 325 20.45 -7.73 5.03
CA VAL A 325 21.05 -7.70 6.37
C VAL A 325 20.33 -8.61 7.36
N GLY A 326 19.12 -9.09 7.04
CA GLY A 326 18.39 -9.97 7.94
C GLY A 326 17.20 -10.65 7.28
N ARG A 327 16.72 -11.69 7.96
CA ARG A 327 15.48 -12.41 7.66
C ARG A 327 14.84 -12.74 8.99
N GLN A 328 13.59 -12.33 9.17
CA GLN A 328 12.85 -12.55 10.40
C GLN A 328 11.61 -13.38 10.10
N SER A 329 11.45 -14.52 10.78
CA SER A 329 10.17 -15.24 10.73
C SER A 329 9.03 -14.34 11.20
N SER A 330 7.93 -14.36 10.47
CA SER A 330 6.68 -13.67 10.83
C SER A 330 5.94 -14.35 11.99
N LEU A 331 6.41 -15.52 12.44
CA LEU A 331 5.81 -16.36 13.50
C LEU A 331 4.36 -16.81 13.22
N GLY A 332 3.97 -16.77 11.95
CA GLY A 332 2.70 -17.27 11.44
C GLY A 332 2.81 -17.58 9.95
N ARG A 333 1.67 -17.63 9.26
CA ARG A 333 1.58 -17.93 7.83
C ARG A 333 0.95 -16.79 7.06
N THR A 334 1.45 -16.60 5.84
CA THR A 334 0.97 -15.59 4.88
C THR A 334 1.03 -14.19 5.48
N PRO A 335 2.25 -13.66 5.75
CA PRO A 335 2.45 -12.28 6.18
C PRO A 335 2.09 -11.31 5.04
N ARG A 336 0.79 -10.98 4.91
CA ARG A 336 0.26 -10.24 3.75
C ARG A 336 0.63 -8.77 3.80
N GLU A 337 0.64 -8.20 5.00
CA GLU A 337 0.94 -6.80 5.23
C GLU A 337 1.63 -6.59 6.57
N PHE A 338 2.42 -5.52 6.65
CA PHE A 338 3.05 -5.08 7.88
C PHE A 338 3.19 -3.55 7.89
N LEU A 339 3.44 -3.00 9.05
CA LEU A 339 3.57 -1.57 9.26
C LEU A 339 4.82 -1.31 10.11
N ILE A 340 5.49 -0.22 9.81
CA ILE A 340 6.50 0.37 10.69
C ILE A 340 5.90 1.61 11.35
N ASP A 341 6.01 1.70 12.67
CA ASP A 341 5.49 2.86 13.39
C ASP A 341 6.29 4.15 13.09
N PRO A 342 5.71 5.34 13.31
CA PRO A 342 6.36 6.62 13.01
C PRO A 342 7.67 6.87 13.77
N THR A 343 7.84 6.32 14.97
CA THR A 343 9.11 6.44 15.72
C THR A 343 10.19 5.52 15.18
N GLY A 344 9.78 4.52 14.41
CA GLY A 344 10.65 3.50 13.87
C GLY A 344 11.17 2.47 14.89
N LYS A 345 10.51 2.34 16.04
CA LYS A 345 10.90 1.37 17.07
C LYS A 345 10.14 0.04 16.97
N TRP A 346 9.09 -0.01 16.16
CA TRP A 346 8.19 -1.15 16.10
C TRP A 346 7.87 -1.53 14.66
N LEU A 347 7.76 -2.83 14.42
CA LEU A 347 7.22 -3.41 13.20
C LEU A 347 6.05 -4.34 13.58
N ILE A 348 4.89 -4.11 12.97
CA ILE A 348 3.66 -4.88 13.21
C ILE A 348 3.38 -5.69 11.96
N VAL A 349 3.32 -7.03 12.03
CA VAL A 349 3.07 -7.91 10.88
C VAL A 349 1.85 -8.79 11.12
N GLY A 350 0.94 -8.82 10.14
CA GLY A 350 -0.26 -9.64 10.16
C GLY A 350 -0.10 -10.93 9.38
N ASN A 351 -0.42 -12.05 10.01
CA ASN A 351 -0.37 -13.39 9.45
C ASN A 351 -1.79 -13.84 9.11
N GLN A 352 -2.15 -13.68 7.84
CA GLN A 352 -3.50 -13.96 7.34
C GLN A 352 -3.97 -15.37 7.73
N ASP A 353 -3.18 -16.40 7.42
CA ASP A 353 -3.62 -17.79 7.57
C ASP A 353 -3.26 -18.39 8.94
N SER A 354 -3.02 -17.52 9.93
CA SER A 354 -2.75 -17.89 11.31
C SER A 354 -3.50 -17.03 12.33
N ASP A 355 -4.43 -16.19 11.87
CA ASP A 355 -5.31 -15.36 12.71
C ASP A 355 -4.57 -14.61 13.82
N THR A 356 -3.41 -14.06 13.47
CA THR A 356 -2.52 -13.36 14.43
C THR A 356 -1.81 -12.20 13.77
N PHE A 357 -1.49 -11.18 14.57
CA PHE A 357 -0.39 -10.28 14.25
C PHE A 357 0.62 -10.22 15.39
N TYR A 358 1.84 -9.85 15.05
CA TYR A 358 2.94 -9.71 15.99
C TYR A 358 3.51 -8.30 15.95
N VAL A 359 3.86 -7.77 17.13
CA VAL A 359 4.55 -6.49 17.31
C VAL A 359 6.00 -6.76 17.71
N PHE A 360 6.92 -6.55 16.77
CA PHE A 360 8.35 -6.69 16.97
C PHE A 360 8.96 -5.36 17.39
N GLY A 361 9.80 -5.37 18.42
CA GLY A 361 10.75 -4.28 18.64
C GLY A 361 11.77 -4.26 17.51
N ARG A 362 12.11 -3.08 17.01
CA ARG A 362 13.06 -2.88 15.93
C ARG A 362 14.27 -2.13 16.42
N ASP A 363 15.45 -2.68 16.16
CA ASP A 363 16.70 -1.98 16.39
C ASP A 363 16.91 -0.95 15.28
N VAL A 364 16.81 0.33 15.60
CA VAL A 364 16.92 1.43 14.63
C VAL A 364 18.32 1.47 14.00
N GLY A 365 19.37 1.02 14.69
CA GLY A 365 20.74 1.06 14.19
C GLY A 365 21.04 0.02 13.11
N SER A 366 20.59 -1.22 13.32
CA SER A 366 20.90 -2.40 12.51
C SER A 366 19.74 -2.88 11.64
N GLY A 367 18.53 -2.38 11.90
CA GLY A 367 17.30 -2.76 11.21
C GLY A 367 16.71 -4.09 11.66
N GLN A 368 17.36 -4.83 12.57
CA GLN A 368 16.92 -6.15 13.02
C GLN A 368 15.67 -6.08 13.90
N LEU A 369 14.96 -7.22 13.98
CA LEU A 369 13.75 -7.38 14.79
C LEU A 369 14.05 -8.23 16.04
N ALA A 370 13.48 -7.84 17.18
CA ALA A 370 13.72 -8.46 18.47
C ALA A 370 13.05 -9.85 18.58
N ALA A 371 13.68 -10.77 19.30
CA ALA A 371 13.24 -12.17 19.38
C ALA A 371 11.93 -12.42 20.17
N ASN A 372 11.49 -11.46 20.99
CA ASN A 372 10.32 -11.60 21.87
C ASN A 372 9.19 -10.62 21.49
N PRO A 373 8.56 -10.79 20.31
CA PRO A 373 7.46 -9.93 19.90
C PRO A 373 6.21 -10.18 20.74
N ARG A 374 5.32 -9.18 20.81
CA ARG A 374 3.99 -9.36 21.39
C ARG A 374 3.07 -10.00 20.36
N LYS A 375 2.29 -11.00 20.77
CA LYS A 375 1.29 -11.68 19.94
C LYS A 375 -0.10 -11.11 20.22
N VAL A 376 -0.88 -10.88 19.16
CA VAL A 376 -2.31 -10.55 19.25
C VAL A 376 -3.08 -11.48 18.32
N ALA A 377 -4.20 -12.02 18.81
CA ALA A 377 -5.10 -12.86 18.01
C ALA A 377 -6.18 -11.97 17.36
N VAL A 378 -6.38 -12.13 16.05
CA VAL A 378 -7.42 -11.46 15.27
C VAL A 378 -7.62 -12.24 13.98
N GLY A 379 -8.86 -12.40 13.51
CA GLY A 379 -9.13 -13.14 12.29
C GLY A 379 -8.49 -12.49 11.06
N LYS A 380 -7.69 -13.26 10.31
CA LYS A 380 -7.09 -12.90 9.01
C LYS A 380 -6.67 -11.43 8.83
N PRO A 381 -5.73 -10.90 9.64
CA PRO A 381 -5.28 -9.52 9.50
C PRO A 381 -4.42 -9.34 8.25
N VAL A 382 -4.75 -8.33 7.44
CA VAL A 382 -4.14 -8.12 6.11
C VAL A 382 -3.85 -6.66 5.76
N ASP A 383 -4.15 -5.70 6.64
CA ASP A 383 -3.63 -4.33 6.55
C ASP A 383 -3.56 -3.66 7.92
N PHE A 384 -2.67 -2.69 8.07
CA PHE A 384 -2.41 -1.95 9.31
C PHE A 384 -2.21 -0.47 9.03
N LYS A 385 -2.94 0.39 9.73
CA LYS A 385 -2.80 1.85 9.62
C LYS A 385 -2.79 2.50 11.00
N LEU A 386 -2.04 3.60 11.14
CA LEU A 386 -2.00 4.38 12.37
C LEU A 386 -2.66 5.74 12.17
N VAL A 387 -3.52 6.12 13.12
CA VAL A 387 -4.10 7.45 13.23
C VAL A 387 -3.82 7.97 14.64
N PRO A 388 -3.14 9.12 14.82
CA PRO A 388 -2.91 9.71 16.14
C PRO A 388 -4.18 9.79 16.98
N VAL A 389 -4.09 9.50 18.27
CA VAL A 389 -5.18 9.83 19.19
C VAL A 389 -5.18 11.34 19.40
N GLN A 390 -6.34 11.98 19.25
CA GLN A 390 -6.53 13.42 19.43
C GLN A 390 -7.38 13.74 20.66
#